data_AF-A0A9E7ETB0-F1
#
_entry.id   AF-A0A9E7ETB0-F1
#
_cell.length_a   1.000
_cell.length_b   1.000
_cell.length_c   1.000
_cell.angle_alpha   90.00
_cell.angle_beta   90.00
_cell.angle_gamma   90.00
#
_symmetry.space_group_name_H-M   'P 1'
#
loop_
_entity.id
_entity.type
_entity.pdbx_description
1 polymer ?
#
loop_
_entity_poly.entity_id
_entity_poly.type
_entity_poly.pdbx_seq_one_letter_code
_entity_poly.pdbx_strand_id
1 'polypeptide(L)'
;MARDKQSFVQVVPLPFFIIVSAQVIAFLVLSSDGLYQYFSNEEVVSHVTCFMENAPEGDPAQYLIAELLIRAAKKNGMDFHELLDIPQGDRRKYHDDVSVMVISLEGRIWRSSS
;
A
#
# COMPACT_ATOMS: atom_id res chain seq x y z
N MET A 1 27.58 4.29 40.75
CA MET A 1 26.90 4.89 39.59
C MET A 1 26.98 3.90 38.43
N ALA A 2 25.95 3.08 38.24
CA ALA A 2 25.89 2.07 37.18
C ALA A 2 25.48 2.75 35.87
N ARG A 3 26.19 2.47 34.77
CA ARG A 3 25.83 2.93 33.43
C ARG A 3 24.62 2.11 32.95
N ASP A 4 23.55 2.81 32.57
CA ASP A 4 22.42 2.21 31.85
C ASP A 4 22.94 1.52 30.58
N LYS A 5 22.61 0.24 30.44
CA LYS A 5 22.85 -0.51 29.20
C LYS A 5 21.79 -0.07 28.20
N GLN A 6 22.17 0.80 27.27
CA GLN A 6 21.31 1.11 26.13
C GLN A 6 21.20 -0.14 25.25
N SER A 7 20.03 -0.77 25.23
CA SER A 7 19.73 -1.88 24.33
C SER A 7 19.64 -1.33 22.91
N PHE A 8 20.56 -1.71 22.04
CA PHE A 8 20.50 -1.36 20.62
C PHE A 8 19.50 -2.29 19.91
N VAL A 9 18.52 -1.71 19.21
CA VAL A 9 17.68 -2.46 18.28
C VAL A 9 18.49 -2.66 17.01
N GLN A 10 18.84 -3.90 16.69
CA GLN A 10 19.53 -4.23 15.44
C GLN A 10 18.47 -4.49 14.35
N VAL A 11 18.59 -3.80 13.22
CA VAL A 11 17.75 -4.04 12.04
C VAL A 11 18.48 -5.06 11.16
N VAL A 12 18.01 -6.30 11.17
CA VAL A 12 18.49 -7.36 10.26
C VAL A 12 17.36 -7.68 9.28
N PRO A 13 17.46 -7.33 7.99
CA PRO A 13 16.45 -7.71 7.01
C PRO A 13 16.47 -9.24 6.84
N LEU A 14 15.32 -9.88 7.01
CA LEU A 14 15.15 -11.29 6.68
C LEU A 14 14.72 -11.40 5.21
N PRO A 15 15.54 -12.00 4.33
CA PRO A 15 15.12 -12.21 2.96
C PRO A 15 13.97 -13.22 2.93
N PHE A 16 12.86 -12.83 2.31
CA PHE A 16 11.74 -13.72 2.02
C PHE A 16 11.68 -13.96 0.52
N PHE A 17 11.68 -15.23 0.11
CA PHE A 17 11.58 -15.63 -1.28
C PHE A 17 10.19 -16.20 -1.55
N ILE A 18 9.45 -15.56 -2.45
CA ILE A 18 8.19 -16.09 -2.97
C ILE A 18 8.47 -16.65 -4.35
N ILE A 19 8.25 -17.95 -4.53
CA ILE A 19 8.25 -18.54 -5.87
C ILE A 19 6.90 -18.19 -6.50
N VAL A 20 6.94 -17.26 -7.45
CA VAL A 20 5.77 -16.95 -8.27
C VAL A 20 5.58 -18.09 -9.27
N SER A 21 4.61 -18.98 -8.98
CA SER A 21 4.19 -20.03 -9.89
C SER A 21 3.36 -19.44 -11.04
N ALA A 22 3.47 -20.02 -12.24
CA ALA A 22 2.94 -19.50 -13.50
C ALA A 22 1.40 -19.55 -13.64
N GLN A 23 0.66 -19.53 -12.54
CA GLN A 23 -0.79 -19.45 -12.54
C GLN A 23 -1.23 -18.12 -11.93
N VAL A 24 -1.53 -17.18 -12.82
CA VAL A 24 -2.42 -16.02 -12.62
C VAL A 24 -1.97 -14.98 -11.59
N ILE A 25 -0.72 -14.51 -11.61
CA ILE A 25 -0.39 -13.24 -10.93
C ILE A 25 -0.28 -12.13 -11.98
N ALA A 26 -1.28 -11.25 -12.01
CA ALA A 26 -1.31 -10.09 -12.90
C ALA A 26 -0.52 -8.90 -12.33
N PHE A 27 -0.43 -8.77 -11.01
CA PHE A 27 0.23 -7.64 -10.35
C PHE A 27 0.74 -7.97 -8.93
N LEU A 28 1.63 -7.13 -8.42
CA LEU A 28 2.11 -7.09 -7.04
C LEU A 28 1.79 -5.73 -6.42
N VAL A 29 1.26 -5.72 -5.18
CA VAL A 29 1.05 -4.50 -4.40
C VAL A 29 2.04 -4.47 -3.24
N LEU A 30 2.80 -3.38 -3.16
CA LEU A 30 3.65 -3.05 -2.02
C LEU A 30 3.05 -1.83 -1.34
N SER A 31 2.87 -1.87 -0.03
CA SER A 31 2.32 -0.72 0.70
C SER A 31 2.83 -0.63 2.13
N SER A 32 2.70 0.57 2.72
CA SER A 32 2.86 0.75 4.16
C SER A 32 1.62 0.23 4.92
N ASP A 33 1.81 -0.06 6.20
CA ASP A 33 0.77 -0.52 7.12
C ASP A 33 -0.43 0.42 7.22
N GLY A 34 -0.22 1.73 7.02
CA GLY A 34 -1.28 2.74 6.96
C GLY A 34 -2.40 2.41 5.96
N LEU A 35 -2.11 1.71 4.86
CA LEU A 35 -3.15 1.26 3.91
C LEU A 35 -4.13 0.28 4.57
N TYR A 36 -3.60 -0.69 5.30
CA TYR A 36 -4.37 -1.80 5.88
C TYR A 36 -5.15 -1.43 7.14
N GLN A 37 -5.05 -0.18 7.59
CA GLN A 37 -5.97 0.38 8.59
C GLN A 37 -7.37 0.62 8.01
N TYR A 38 -7.48 0.69 6.68
CA TYR A 38 -8.73 1.00 5.97
C TYR A 38 -9.15 -0.09 5.00
N PHE A 39 -8.27 -1.03 4.64
CA PHE A 39 -8.53 -2.11 3.70
C PHE A 39 -8.10 -3.47 4.25
N SER A 40 -8.83 -4.53 3.88
CA SER A 40 -8.33 -5.90 3.94
C SER A 40 -7.45 -6.21 2.71
N ASN A 41 -6.64 -7.27 2.80
CA ASN A 41 -5.86 -7.74 1.65
C ASN A 41 -6.75 -8.09 0.45
N GLU A 42 -7.90 -8.70 0.70
CA GLU A 42 -8.88 -9.09 -0.30
C GLU A 42 -9.51 -7.86 -0.97
N GLU A 43 -9.82 -6.81 -0.20
CA GLU A 43 -10.34 -5.56 -0.76
C GLU A 43 -9.29 -4.90 -1.67
N VAL A 44 -8.03 -4.82 -1.25
CA VAL A 44 -6.96 -4.27 -2.10
C VAL A 44 -6.88 -5.02 -3.43
N VAL A 45 -6.85 -6.35 -3.39
CA VAL A 45 -6.80 -7.17 -4.61
C VAL A 45 -8.05 -6.96 -5.48
N SER A 46 -9.24 -6.86 -4.87
CA SER A 46 -10.50 -6.63 -5.59
C SER A 46 -10.52 -5.25 -6.27
N HIS A 47 -10.11 -4.19 -5.55
CA HIS A 47 -10.03 -2.83 -6.08
C HIS A 47 -9.05 -2.74 -7.24
N VAL A 48 -7.84 -3.31 -7.12
CA VAL A 48 -6.83 -3.27 -8.19
C VAL A 48 -7.28 -4.08 -9.40
N THR A 49 -7.81 -5.29 -9.21
CA THR A 49 -8.32 -6.12 -10.31
C THR A 49 -9.43 -5.40 -11.07
N CYS A 50 -10.43 -4.87 -10.35
CA CYS A 50 -11.53 -4.12 -10.95
C CYS A 50 -11.03 -2.88 -11.71
N PHE A 51 -10.05 -2.17 -11.14
CA PHE A 51 -9.49 -0.99 -11.79
C PHE A 51 -8.76 -1.33 -13.09
N MET A 52 -7.94 -2.39 -13.10
CA MET A 52 -7.23 -2.84 -14.30
C MET A 52 -8.18 -3.25 -15.43
N GLU A 53 -9.34 -3.83 -15.10
CA GLU A 53 -10.35 -4.22 -16.09
C GLU A 53 -11.16 -3.04 -16.65
N ASN A 54 -11.49 -2.06 -15.80
CA ASN A 54 -12.43 -0.99 -16.14
C ASN A 54 -11.75 0.34 -16.53
N ALA A 55 -10.50 0.56 -16.12
CA ALA A 55 -9.76 1.80 -16.31
C ALA A 55 -8.26 1.54 -16.60
N PRO A 56 -7.93 0.85 -17.72
CA PRO A 56 -6.55 0.42 -18.01
C PRO A 56 -5.53 1.55 -18.19
N GLU A 57 -5.99 2.77 -18.51
CA GLU A 57 -5.15 3.96 -18.69
C GLU A 57 -4.86 4.74 -17.39
N GLY A 58 -5.51 4.35 -16.28
CA GLY A 58 -5.39 5.03 -15.00
C GLY A 58 -4.28 4.49 -14.11
N ASP A 59 -4.09 5.13 -12.96
CA ASP A 59 -3.16 4.67 -11.92
C ASP A 59 -3.91 3.97 -10.78
N PRO A 60 -3.80 2.63 -10.63
CA PRO A 60 -4.47 1.89 -9.57
C PRO A 60 -3.97 2.26 -8.16
N ALA A 61 -2.73 2.72 -8.02
CA ALA A 61 -2.20 3.17 -6.72
C ALA A 61 -2.86 4.49 -6.30
N GLN A 62 -3.00 5.45 -7.22
CA GLN A 62 -3.71 6.71 -6.94
C GLN A 62 -5.18 6.45 -6.60
N TYR A 63 -5.82 5.51 -7.29
CA TYR A 63 -7.19 5.10 -6.99
C TYR A 63 -7.33 4.54 -5.56
N LEU A 64 -6.42 3.63 -5.14
CA LEU A 64 -6.41 3.11 -3.77
C LEU A 64 -6.22 4.21 -2.72
N ILE A 65 -5.33 5.18 -2.98
CA ILE A 65 -5.12 6.31 -2.08
C ILE A 65 -6.37 7.20 -2.00
N ALA A 66 -7.04 7.47 -3.12
CA ALA A 66 -8.27 8.26 -3.14
C ALA A 66 -9.38 7.58 -2.31
N GLU A 67 -9.58 6.28 -2.52
CA GLU A 67 -10.59 5.50 -1.77
C GLU A 67 -10.24 5.44 -0.27
N LEU A 68 -8.96 5.32 0.08
CA LEU A 68 -8.48 5.41 1.46
C LEU A 68 -8.87 6.73 2.09
N LEU A 69 -8.59 7.84 1.41
CA LEU A 69 -8.87 9.19 1.92
C LEU A 69 -10.38 9.42 2.09
N ILE A 70 -11.22 8.87 1.20
CA ILE A 70 -12.68 8.89 1.37
C ILE A 70 -13.09 8.11 2.64
N ARG A 71 -12.52 6.92 2.87
CA ARG A 71 -12.78 6.13 4.10
C ARG A 71 -12.27 6.86 5.35
N ALA A 72 -11.11 7.50 5.28
CA ALA A 72 -10.55 8.30 6.37
C ALA A 72 -11.41 9.51 6.71
N ALA A 73 -11.89 10.25 5.70
CA ALA A 73 -12.79 11.38 5.89
C ALA A 73 -14.10 10.93 6.58
N LYS A 74 -14.73 9.86 6.06
CA LYS A 74 -15.93 9.26 6.65
C LYS A 74 -15.74 8.84 8.10
N LYS A 75 -14.60 8.20 8.42
CA LYS A 75 -14.26 7.77 9.79
C LYS A 75 -14.13 8.94 10.76
N ASN A 76 -13.71 10.10 10.27
CA ASN A 76 -13.58 11.34 11.04
C ASN A 76 -14.82 12.26 10.94
N GLY A 77 -15.91 11.80 10.31
CA GLY A 77 -17.16 12.56 10.22
C GLY A 77 -17.08 13.81 9.33
N MET A 78 -16.20 13.81 8.33
CA MET A 78 -15.97 14.94 7.41
C MET A 78 -16.08 14.52 5.95
N ASP A 79 -16.18 15.49 5.05
CA ASP A 79 -16.10 15.25 3.60
C ASP A 79 -14.65 15.03 3.13
N PHE A 80 -14.49 14.38 1.99
CA PHE A 80 -13.19 14.18 1.34
C PHE A 80 -12.45 15.50 1.09
N HIS A 81 -13.15 16.55 0.65
CA HIS A 81 -12.53 17.85 0.38
C HIS A 81 -12.06 18.53 1.67
N GLU A 82 -12.84 18.41 2.74
CA GLU A 82 -12.48 18.92 4.07
C GLU A 82 -11.18 18.27 4.57
N LEU A 83 -11.01 16.96 4.36
CA LEU A 83 -9.79 16.24 4.71
C LEU A 83 -8.58 16.70 3.87
N LEU A 84 -8.78 16.95 2.57
CA LEU A 84 -7.70 17.42 1.68
C LEU A 84 -7.21 18.83 2.02
N ASP A 85 -8.11 19.69 2.48
CA ASP A 85 -7.81 21.07 2.87
C ASP A 85 -7.01 21.16 4.17
N ILE A 86 -6.90 20.06 4.93
CA ILE A 86 -6.09 20.00 6.15
C ILE A 86 -4.60 20.21 5.79
N PRO A 87 -3.91 21.16 6.45
CA PRO A 87 -2.48 21.37 6.25
C PRO A 87 -1.67 20.10 6.53
N GLN A 88 -0.63 19.83 5.73
CA GLN A 88 0.17 18.60 5.84
C GLN A 88 0.67 18.28 7.26
N GLY A 89 1.01 19.29 8.06
CA GLY A 89 1.48 19.10 9.44
C GLY A 89 0.42 18.51 10.39
N ASP A 90 -0.87 18.68 10.08
CA ASP A 90 -1.98 18.20 10.91
C ASP A 90 -2.63 16.92 10.37
N ARG A 91 -2.28 16.47 9.16
CA ARG A 91 -2.92 15.30 8.50
C ARG A 91 -2.76 13.99 9.27
N ARG A 92 -1.64 13.82 9.99
CA ARG A 92 -1.39 12.64 10.83
C ARG A 92 -2.42 12.42 11.95
N LYS A 93 -3.26 13.43 12.26
CA LYS A 93 -4.37 13.28 13.21
C LYS A 93 -5.54 12.47 12.62
N TYR A 94 -5.61 12.34 11.30
CA TYR A 94 -6.78 11.80 10.59
C TYR A 94 -6.48 10.48 9.88
N HIS A 95 -5.25 10.31 9.38
CA HIS A 95 -4.73 9.06 8.83
C HIS A 95 -3.19 9.02 8.95
N ASP A 96 -2.61 7.82 9.00
CA ASP A 96 -1.16 7.64 8.97
C ASP A 96 -0.56 7.91 7.58
N ASP A 97 0.76 8.03 7.49
CA ASP A 97 1.45 8.14 6.21
C ASP A 97 1.23 6.85 5.40
N VAL A 98 0.65 6.98 4.20
CA VAL A 98 0.37 5.85 3.31
C VAL A 98 1.26 5.94 2.06
N SER A 99 1.91 4.83 1.72
CA SER A 99 2.60 4.65 0.45
C SER A 99 2.09 3.38 -0.20
N VAL A 100 1.79 3.44 -1.49
CA VAL A 100 1.32 2.29 -2.29
C VAL A 100 2.07 2.28 -3.61
N MET A 101 2.51 1.09 -4.02
CA MET A 101 3.13 0.80 -5.31
C MET A 101 2.47 -0.44 -5.89
N VAL A 102 1.97 -0.33 -7.12
CA VAL A 102 1.40 -1.45 -7.87
C VAL A 102 2.32 -1.76 -9.05
N ILE A 103 2.74 -3.01 -9.17
CA ILE A 103 3.65 -3.49 -10.21
C ILE A 103 2.91 -4.50 -11.06
N SER A 104 2.65 -4.19 -12.34
CA SER A 104 2.11 -5.18 -13.28
C SER A 104 3.18 -6.22 -13.64
N LEU A 105 2.79 -7.49 -13.65
CA LEU A 105 3.65 -8.63 -14.01
C LEU A 105 3.38 -9.14 -15.43
N GLU A 106 2.58 -8.43 -16.22
CA GLU A 106 2.24 -8.78 -17.60
C GLU A 106 3.41 -8.55 -18.59
N GLY A 107 4.55 -8.03 -18.13
CA GLY A 107 5.76 -7.81 -18.91
C GLY A 107 6.69 -9.04 -18.98
N ARG A 108 6.98 -9.51 -20.21
CA ARG A 108 7.86 -10.65 -20.60
C ARG A 108 8.81 -11.20 -19.53
N ILE A 109 8.63 -12.50 -19.23
CA ILE A 109 9.52 -13.31 -18.39
C ILE A 109 10.65 -13.91 -19.23
N TRP A 110 11.90 -13.66 -18.85
CA TRP A 110 13.09 -14.28 -19.45
C TRP A 110 13.54 -15.47 -18.61
N ARG A 111 13.87 -16.59 -19.27
CA ARG A 111 14.35 -17.81 -18.60
C ARG A 111 15.68 -18.22 -19.24
N SER A 112 16.65 -18.59 -18.42
CA SER A 112 17.82 -19.37 -18.84
C SER A 112 17.87 -20.65 -18.02
N SER A 113 17.99 -21.79 -18.69
CA SER A 113 18.36 -23.07 -18.08
C SER A 113 19.81 -23.37 -18.43
N SER A 114 20.54 -23.99 -17.50
CA SER A 114 21.77 -24.75 -17.78
C SER A 114 21.40 -26.21 -18.01
#